data_AF-A0A924WP78-F1
#
_entry.id   AF-A0A924WP78-F1
#
_cell.length_a   1.000
_cell.length_b   1.000
_cell.length_c   1.000
_cell.angle_alpha   90.00
_cell.angle_beta   90.00
_cell.angle_gamma   90.00
#
_symmetry.space_group_name_H-M   'P 1'
#
loop_
_entity.id
_entity.type
_entity.pdbx_description
1 polymer ?
#
loop_
_entity_poly.entity_id
_entity_poly.type
_entity_poly.pdbx_seq_one_letter_code
_entity_poly.pdbx_strand_id
1 'polypeptide(L)' 'MTMSDPYHTQLQARIEALASEHRDLERLIGQLVETPVPDTLRLRRLKKRKLLVKDQLTALQRELAPDVRA' A
#
# COMPACT_ATOMS: atom_id res chain seq x y z
N MET A 1 15.26 -9.11 -24.30
CA MET A 1 14.57 -8.39 -23.22
C MET A 1 14.78 -9.18 -21.94
N THR A 2 15.99 -9.07 -21.39
CA THR A 2 16.46 -9.89 -20.27
C THR A 2 15.87 -9.34 -18.97
N MET A 3 14.86 -10.02 -18.44
CA MET A 3 14.28 -9.78 -17.12
C MET A 3 15.24 -10.25 -16.02
N SER A 4 16.39 -9.59 -15.88
CA SER A 4 17.31 -9.79 -14.75
C SER A 4 18.01 -8.48 -14.39
N ASP A 5 17.25 -7.38 -14.41
CA ASP A 5 17.70 -6.12 -13.85
C ASP A 5 17.43 -6.15 -12.34
N PRO A 6 18.46 -6.16 -11.46
CA PRO A 6 18.27 -6.17 -10.01
C PRO A 6 17.38 -5.03 -9.51
N TYR A 7 17.29 -3.93 -10.25
CA TYR A 7 16.39 -2.82 -9.96
C TYR A 7 14.91 -3.19 -10.09
N HIS A 8 14.52 -3.92 -11.14
CA HIS A 8 13.14 -4.39 -11.33
C HIS A 8 12.69 -5.31 -10.18
N THR A 9 13.56 -6.24 -9.78
CA THR A 9 13.30 -7.16 -8.66
C THR A 9 13.11 -6.41 -7.34
N GLN A 10 13.94 -5.39 -7.08
CA GLN A 10 13.80 -4.54 -5.90
C GLN A 10 12.47 -3.76 -5.90
N LEU A 11 12.08 -3.23 -7.07
CA LEU A 11 10.83 -2.50 -7.23
C LEU A 11 9.62 -3.40 -6.98
N GLN A 12 9.63 -4.63 -7.51
CA GLN A 12 8.60 -5.64 -7.25
C GLN A 12 8.52 -6.01 -5.76
N ALA A 13 9.66 -6.29 -5.12
CA ALA A 13 9.70 -6.61 -3.69
C ALA A 13 9.15 -5.44 -2.84
N ARG A 14 9.43 -4.19 -3.23
CA ARG A 14 8.90 -3.00 -2.56
C ARG A 14 7.38 -2.87 -2.75
N ILE A 15 6.86 -3.12 -3.94
CA ILE A 15 5.43 -3.13 -4.23
C ILE A 15 4.72 -4.20 -3.38
N GLU A 16 5.28 -5.41 -3.30
CA GLU A 16 4.72 -6.49 -2.49
C GLU A 16 4.68 -6.14 -1.00
N ALA A 17 5.75 -5.54 -0.47
CA ALA A 17 5.81 -5.08 0.91
C ALA A 17 4.73 -4.02 1.21
N LEU A 18 4.61 -3.01 0.34
CA LEU A 18 3.58 -1.97 0.46
C LEU A 18 2.16 -2.53 0.30
N ALA A 19 1.95 -3.51 -0.59
CA ALA A 19 0.67 -4.19 -0.76
C ALA A 19 0.28 -4.96 0.51
N SER A 20 1.25 -5.63 1.15
CA SER A 20 1.04 -6.30 2.43
C SER A 20 0.68 -5.30 3.53
N GLU A 21 1.46 -4.23 3.66
CA GLU A 21 1.19 -3.17 4.64
C GLU A 21 -0.20 -2.56 4.43
N HIS A 22 -0.61 -2.31 3.18
CA HIS A 22 -1.94 -1.80 2.87
C HIS A 22 -3.04 -2.76 3.34
N ARG A 23 -2.92 -4.06 3.06
CA ARG A 23 -3.89 -5.08 3.53
C ARG A 23 -3.94 -5.15 5.05
N ASP A 24 -2.80 -5.02 5.71
CA ASP A 24 -2.73 -5.03 7.18
C ASP A 24 -3.44 -3.81 7.77
N LEU A 25 -3.23 -2.63 7.19
CA LEU A 25 -3.94 -1.41 7.56
C LEU A 25 -5.45 -1.55 7.33
N GLU A 26 -5.90 -2.20 6.26
CA GLU A 26 -7.33 -2.49 6.06
C GLU A 26 -7.91 -3.36 7.16
N ARG A 27 -7.24 -4.46 7.53
CA ARG A 27 -7.69 -5.34 8.60
C ARG A 27 -7.75 -4.61 9.95
N LEU A 28 -6.71 -3.84 10.28
CA LEU A 28 -6.66 -3.05 11.51
C LEU A 28 -7.75 -1.97 11.57
N ILE A 29 -8.04 -1.31 10.45
CA ILE A 29 -9.13 -0.34 10.37
C ILE A 29 -10.47 -1.05 10.56
N GLY A 30 -10.69 -2.19 9.90
CA GLY A 30 -11.92 -2.98 10.03
C GLY A 30 -12.19 -3.35 11.48
N GLN A 31 -11.20 -3.96 12.15
CA GLN A 31 -11.30 -4.33 13.57
C GLN A 31 -11.58 -3.12 14.48
N LEU A 32 -10.94 -1.97 14.22
CA LEU A 32 -11.13 -0.78 15.04
C LEU A 32 -12.54 -0.18 14.87
N VAL A 33 -13.11 -0.26 13.67
CA VAL A 33 -14.48 0.24 13.39
C VAL A 33 -15.54 -0.61 14.07
N GLU A 34 -15.29 -1.91 14.23
CA GLU A 34 -16.22 -2.84 14.89
C GLU A 34 -16.26 -2.67 16.42
N THR A 35 -15.33 -1.89 17.00
CA THR A 35 -15.34 -1.62 18.44
C THR A 35 -16.52 -0.72 18.85
N PRO A 36 -17.18 -0.96 20.00
CA PRO A 36 -18.33 -0.16 20.44
C PRO A 36 -18.05 1.34 20.60
N VAL A 37 -16.81 1.71 20.93
CA VAL A 37 -16.34 3.09 21.02
C VAL A 37 -15.01 3.20 20.27
N PRO A 38 -15.04 3.46 18.95
CA PRO A 38 -13.83 3.55 18.15
C PRO A 38 -12.99 4.77 18.52
N ASP A 39 -11.68 4.57 18.68
CA ASP A 39 -10.73 5.68 18.78
C ASP A 39 -10.64 6.39 17.42
N THR A 40 -11.37 7.51 17.32
CA THR A 40 -11.49 8.30 16.09
C THR A 40 -10.16 8.92 15.66
N LEU A 41 -9.29 9.29 16.59
CA LEU A 41 -7.98 9.86 16.28
C LEU A 41 -7.06 8.78 15.69
N ARG A 42 -7.04 7.60 16.32
CA ARG A 42 -6.30 6.44 15.81
C ARG A 42 -6.82 6.02 14.44
N LEU A 43 -8.13 5.98 14.25
CA LEU A 43 -8.75 5.66 12.97
C LEU A 43 -8.36 6.65 11.86
N ARG A 44 -8.36 7.96 12.15
CA ARG A 44 -7.89 8.99 11.21
C ARG A 44 -6.41 8.80 10.85
N ARG A 45 -5.55 8.50 11.81
CA ARG A 45 -4.11 8.23 11.57
C ARG A 45 -3.90 6.99 10.70
N LEU A 46 -4.62 5.90 10.98
CA LEU A 46 -4.55 4.66 10.18
C LEU A 46 -5.03 4.89 8.74
N LYS A 47 -6.16 5.59 8.54
CA LYS A 47 -6.66 5.94 7.21
C LYS A 47 -5.67 6.81 6.43
N LYS A 48 -5.05 7.80 7.09
CA LYS A 48 -4.01 8.63 6.47
C LYS A 48 -2.80 7.79 6.04
N ARG A 49 -2.33 6.89 6.90
CA ARG A 49 -1.22 5.97 6.55
C ARG A 49 -1.60 5.06 5.38
N LYS A 50 -2.80 4.49 5.38
CA LYS A 50 -3.32 3.66 4.28
C LYS A 50 -3.31 4.40 2.95
N LEU A 51 -3.75 5.66 2.94
CA LEU A 51 -3.73 6.51 1.75
C LEU A 51 -2.30 6.71 1.23
N LEU A 52 -1.36 7.07 2.11
CA LEU A 52 0.05 7.24 1.74
C LEU A 52 0.67 5.97 1.14
N VAL A 53 0.40 4.81 1.74
CA VAL A 53 0.88 3.52 1.23
C VAL A 53 0.29 3.22 -0.15
N LYS A 54 -1.01 3.48 -0.36
CA LYS A 54 -1.68 3.32 -1.65
C LYS A 54 -1.09 4.24 -2.72
N ASP A 55 -0.79 5.48 -2.38
CA ASP A 55 -0.21 6.46 -3.29
C ASP A 55 1.22 6.04 -3.71
N GLN A 56 2.03 5.59 -2.75
CA GLN A 56 3.35 5.01 -3.02
C GLN A 56 3.27 3.76 -3.90
N LEU A 57 2.37 2.83 -3.59
CA LEU A 57 2.14 1.64 -4.39
C LEU A 57 1.79 2.01 -5.84
N THR A 58 0.88 2.97 -6.03
CA THR A 58 0.47 3.44 -7.36
C THR A 58 1.63 4.07 -8.12
N ALA A 59 2.49 4.84 -7.45
CA ALA A 59 3.67 5.43 -8.06
C ALA A 59 4.67 4.36 -8.54
N LEU A 60 5.00 3.38 -7.68
CA LEU A 60 5.94 2.30 -8.03
C LEU A 60 5.37 1.38 -9.12
N GLN A 61 4.05 1.12 -9.11
CA GLN A 61 3.40 0.33 -10.17
C GLN A 61 3.48 1.03 -11.53
N ARG A 62 3.35 2.37 -11.57
CA ARG A 62 3.54 3.16 -12.80
C ARG A 62 4.99 3.16 -13.26
N GLU A 63 5.93 3.15 -12.33
CA GLU A 63 7.36 3.05 -12.65
C GLU A 63 7.72 1.66 -13.21
N LEU A 64 7.16 0.59 -12.63
CA LEU A 64 7.37 -0.79 -13.08
C LEU A 64 6.66 -1.09 -14.41
N ALA A 65 5.48 -0.50 -14.61
CA ALA A 65 4.67 -0.64 -15.82
C ALA A 65 4.09 0.73 -16.19
N PRO A 66 4.75 1.48 -17.09
CA PRO A 66 4.30 2.83 -17.46
C PRO A 66 2.92 2.87 -18.15
N ASP A 67 2.33 1.71 -18.47
CA ASP A 67 1.07 1.57 -19.21
C ASP A 67 -0.19 1.40 -18.34
N VAL A 68 -0.10 1.52 -17.01
CA VAL A 68 -1.21 1.10 -16.11
C VAL A 68 -2.37 2.11 -16.02
N ARG A 69 -2.28 3.32 -16.60
CA ARG A 69 -3.42 4.26 -16.73
C ARG A 69 -3.27 5.19 -17.94
N ALA A 70 -3.89 4.82 -19.07
CA ALA A 70 -4.44 5.74 -20.08
C ALA A 70 -5.97 5.82 -19.90
#